data_AF-U9UZR3-F1
#
_entry.id   AF-U9UZR3-F1
#
_cell.length_a   1.000
_cell.length_b   1.000
_cell.length_c   1.000
_cell.angle_alpha   90.00
_cell.angle_beta   90.00
_cell.angle_gamma   90.00
#
_symmetry.space_group_name_H-M   'P 1'
#
loop_
_entity.id
_entity.type
_entity.pdbx_description
1 polymer ?
#
loop_
_entity_poly.entity_id
_entity_poly.type
_entity_poly.pdbx_seq_one_letter_code
_entity_poly.pdbx_strand_id
1 'polypeptide(L)'
;WDHVLKWGLERNQTLISDPDTWTDNDFKAMKSTLQHCIPIIRFHSLSSNEFSQKIRPYKNLFKERHYEELLNSYLDSDSNPNDNIPFPRNLKIDRIIDSKIINLNIISTISRWIDKIDFNSNFSYLRELYLPYKFKLLLRGSRNGFTSKKFHELCDNKPNTVTFIKVKGVEEILGGYNPLIWQSSNIWGQTKYSFIFSFKSKNNLLKNAILSNVKEMNYAINYHPNAGPYFGSDLIIHSSDSPYGDFNVSLCRQKYYEKKIRDTEAKFTVEDYEVFQIL
;
A
#
# COMPACT_ATOMS: atom_id res chain seq x y z
N TRP A 1 6.74 -21.38 -5.26
CA TRP A 1 6.83 -22.08 -6.54
C TRP A 1 7.93 -23.13 -6.48
N ASP A 2 9.17 -22.74 -6.18
CA ASP A 2 10.35 -23.63 -6.15
C ASP A 2 10.15 -24.92 -5.34
N HIS A 3 9.57 -24.83 -4.14
CA HIS A 3 9.23 -26.03 -3.34
C HIS A 3 8.16 -26.93 -3.99
N VAL A 4 7.17 -26.34 -4.66
CA VAL A 4 6.11 -27.08 -5.36
C VAL A 4 6.69 -27.78 -6.60
N LEU A 5 7.55 -27.09 -7.35
CA LEU A 5 8.24 -27.65 -8.49
C LEU A 5 9.17 -28.80 -8.06
N LYS A 6 9.97 -28.61 -7.01
CA LYS A 6 10.82 -29.66 -6.43
C LYS A 6 10.01 -30.90 -6.03
N TRP A 7 8.91 -30.69 -5.32
CA TRP A 7 8.01 -31.79 -4.94
C TRP A 7 7.40 -32.50 -6.16
N GLY A 8 7.03 -31.75 -7.20
CA GLY A 8 6.53 -32.31 -8.46
C GLY A 8 7.56 -33.19 -9.17
N LEU A 9 8.83 -32.75 -9.20
CA LEU A 9 9.95 -33.53 -9.75
C LEU A 9 10.21 -34.80 -8.95
N GLU A 10 10.18 -34.74 -7.61
CA GLU A 10 10.34 -35.93 -6.74
C GLU A 10 9.23 -36.97 -6.97
N ARG A 11 8.03 -36.54 -7.38
CA ARG A 11 6.90 -37.41 -7.74
C ARG A 11 6.99 -37.99 -9.15
N ASN A 12 7.80 -37.38 -10.03
CA ASN A 12 7.99 -37.79 -11.41
C ASN A 12 9.49 -38.03 -11.66
N GLN A 13 10.05 -39.09 -11.06
CA GLN A 13 11.50 -39.32 -10.97
C GLN A 13 12.23 -39.46 -12.34
N THR A 14 11.49 -39.67 -13.42
CA THR A 14 12.02 -39.71 -14.79
C THR A 14 12.25 -38.32 -15.39
N LEU A 15 11.70 -37.26 -14.77
CA LEU A 15 11.81 -35.89 -15.26
C LEU A 15 13.08 -35.22 -14.75
N ILE A 16 13.86 -34.68 -15.68
CA ILE A 16 14.99 -33.81 -15.39
C ILE A 16 14.45 -32.41 -15.07
N SER A 17 15.16 -31.60 -14.29
CA SER A 17 14.69 -30.28 -13.89
C SER A 17 14.58 -29.25 -15.02
N ASP A 18 15.12 -29.52 -16.21
CA ASP A 18 15.13 -28.57 -17.33
C ASP A 18 13.88 -28.71 -18.19
N PRO A 19 12.93 -27.76 -18.16
CA PRO A 19 11.67 -27.85 -18.90
C PRO A 19 11.86 -27.81 -20.43
N ASP A 20 12.98 -27.31 -20.95
CA ASP A 20 13.24 -27.30 -22.40
C ASP A 20 13.48 -28.72 -22.94
N THR A 21 13.78 -29.67 -22.06
CA THR A 21 13.99 -31.09 -22.40
C THR A 21 12.71 -31.95 -22.33
N TRP A 22 11.59 -31.38 -21.87
CA TRP A 22 10.37 -32.13 -21.59
C TRP A 22 9.54 -32.37 -22.85
N THR A 23 9.03 -33.59 -22.98
CA THR A 23 8.02 -33.95 -23.99
C THR A 23 6.62 -33.55 -23.55
N ASP A 24 5.65 -33.61 -24.47
CA ASP A 24 4.24 -33.36 -24.14
C ASP A 24 3.70 -34.32 -23.04
N ASN A 25 4.18 -35.57 -23.03
CA ASN A 25 3.82 -36.55 -22.00
C ASN A 25 4.38 -36.16 -20.63
N ASP A 26 5.60 -35.62 -20.60
CA ASP A 26 6.25 -35.14 -19.38
C ASP A 26 5.48 -33.95 -18.79
N PHE A 27 5.13 -32.97 -19.63
CA PHE A 27 4.27 -31.86 -19.20
C PHE A 27 2.91 -32.34 -18.71
N LYS A 28 2.29 -33.35 -19.36
CA LYS A 28 1.01 -33.92 -18.93
C LYS A 28 1.11 -34.59 -17.56
N ALA A 29 2.18 -35.36 -17.30
CA ALA A 29 2.43 -36.01 -16.02
C ALA A 29 2.65 -34.99 -14.90
N MET A 30 3.50 -33.98 -15.15
CA MET A 30 3.74 -32.91 -14.18
C MET A 30 2.49 -32.07 -13.92
N LYS A 31 1.71 -31.75 -14.97
CA LYS A 31 0.45 -31.01 -14.84
C LYS A 31 -0.57 -31.75 -13.98
N SER A 32 -0.71 -33.05 -14.16
CA SER A 32 -1.55 -33.91 -13.31
C SER A 32 -1.08 -33.86 -11.86
N THR A 33 0.22 -33.95 -11.63
CA THR A 33 0.83 -33.91 -10.29
C THR A 33 0.59 -32.58 -9.57
N LEU A 34 0.72 -31.46 -10.29
CA LEU A 34 0.64 -30.11 -9.71
C LEU A 34 -0.76 -29.47 -9.80
N GLN A 35 -1.77 -30.16 -10.33
CA GLN A 35 -3.08 -29.56 -10.65
C GLN A 35 -3.76 -28.87 -9.46
N HIS A 36 -3.59 -29.39 -8.24
CA HIS A 36 -4.16 -28.82 -7.02
C HIS A 36 -3.24 -27.79 -6.36
N CYS A 37 -1.95 -27.80 -6.71
CA CYS A 37 -0.96 -26.88 -6.17
C CYS A 37 -0.88 -25.57 -6.97
N ILE A 38 -1.04 -25.61 -8.29
CA ILE A 38 -0.95 -24.41 -9.14
C ILE A 38 -1.95 -23.31 -8.68
N PRO A 39 -3.24 -23.59 -8.45
CA PRO A 39 -4.21 -22.54 -8.10
C PRO A 39 -3.95 -21.84 -6.75
N ILE A 40 -3.23 -22.49 -5.82
CA ILE A 40 -2.95 -21.93 -4.49
C ILE A 40 -1.68 -21.06 -4.47
N ILE A 41 -0.92 -21.04 -5.56
CA ILE A 41 0.31 -20.25 -5.66
C ILE A 41 -0.04 -18.82 -6.10
N ARG A 42 0.49 -17.86 -5.35
CA ARG A 42 0.32 -16.42 -5.59
C ARG A 42 1.30 -15.95 -6.67
N PHE A 43 1.10 -16.37 -7.91
CA PHE A 43 2.02 -16.04 -9.01
C PHE A 43 2.09 -14.53 -9.30
N HIS A 44 1.04 -13.77 -8.98
CA HIS A 44 1.02 -12.31 -9.15
C HIS A 44 1.91 -11.56 -8.15
N SER A 45 2.34 -12.23 -7.08
CA SER A 45 3.23 -11.70 -6.04
C SER A 45 4.71 -12.00 -6.29
N LEU A 46 5.06 -12.41 -7.51
CA LEU A 46 6.44 -12.57 -7.94
C LEU A 46 6.90 -11.26 -8.56
N SER A 47 8.20 -11.01 -8.47
CA SER A 47 8.82 -9.96 -9.29
C SER A 47 8.78 -10.35 -10.76
N SER A 48 8.84 -9.37 -11.68
CA SER A 48 8.92 -9.64 -13.12
C SER A 48 10.12 -10.54 -13.47
N ASN A 49 11.24 -10.38 -12.75
CA ASN A 49 12.41 -11.23 -12.93
C ASN A 49 12.16 -12.68 -12.48
N GLU A 50 11.57 -12.88 -11.30
CA GLU A 50 11.20 -14.22 -10.82
C GLU A 50 10.17 -14.89 -11.73
N PHE A 51 9.17 -14.14 -12.21
CA PHE A 51 8.22 -14.67 -13.18
C PHE A 51 8.94 -15.12 -14.47
N SER A 52 9.78 -14.25 -15.03
CA SER A 52 10.52 -14.54 -16.28
C SER A 52 11.47 -15.73 -16.14
N GLN A 53 12.18 -15.87 -15.01
CA GLN A 53 13.18 -16.91 -14.82
C GLN A 53 12.58 -18.23 -14.30
N LYS A 54 11.56 -18.16 -13.45
CA LYS A 54 11.06 -19.34 -12.72
C LYS A 54 9.71 -19.86 -13.23
N ILE A 55 8.87 -19.01 -13.82
CA ILE A 55 7.51 -19.39 -14.23
C ILE A 55 7.42 -19.55 -15.75
N ARG A 56 7.93 -18.58 -16.52
CA ARG A 56 7.87 -18.58 -17.98
C ARG A 56 8.41 -19.85 -18.65
N PRO A 57 9.52 -20.48 -18.19
CA PRO A 57 9.98 -21.75 -18.77
C PRO A 57 8.96 -22.88 -18.65
N TYR A 58 8.08 -22.81 -17.65
CA TYR A 58 7.07 -23.83 -17.37
C TYR A 58 5.67 -23.45 -17.89
N LYS A 59 5.56 -22.54 -18.87
CA LYS A 59 4.27 -22.05 -19.40
C LYS A 59 3.28 -23.16 -19.80
N ASN A 60 3.79 -24.30 -20.28
CA ASN A 60 2.97 -25.43 -20.73
C ASN A 60 2.24 -26.17 -19.57
N LEU A 61 2.64 -25.95 -18.31
CA LEU A 61 1.93 -26.47 -17.14
C LEU A 61 0.59 -25.75 -16.89
N PHE A 62 0.45 -24.54 -17.41
CA PHE A 62 -0.74 -23.72 -17.22
C PHE A 62 -1.79 -24.02 -18.30
N LYS A 63 -3.02 -23.53 -18.10
CA LYS A 63 -3.97 -23.40 -19.21
C LYS A 63 -3.59 -22.12 -19.95
N GLU A 64 -3.59 -22.14 -21.29
CA GLU A 64 -3.17 -21.03 -22.15
C GLU A 64 -3.79 -19.69 -21.70
N ARG A 65 -5.12 -19.63 -21.58
CA ARG A 65 -5.83 -18.45 -21.08
C ARG A 65 -5.31 -17.92 -19.73
N HIS A 66 -5.09 -18.80 -18.75
CA HIS A 66 -4.62 -18.37 -17.43
C HIS A 66 -3.17 -17.89 -17.46
N TYR A 67 -2.34 -18.50 -18.32
CA TYR A 67 -0.96 -18.06 -18.50
C TYR A 67 -0.90 -16.68 -19.16
N GLU A 68 -1.70 -16.45 -20.20
CA GLU A 68 -1.80 -15.16 -20.87
C GLU A 68 -2.34 -14.07 -19.93
N GLU A 69 -3.37 -14.36 -19.13
CA GLU A 69 -3.87 -13.43 -18.09
C GLU A 69 -2.76 -13.08 -17.08
N LEU A 70 -1.99 -14.07 -16.62
CA LEU A 70 -0.86 -13.85 -15.72
C LEU A 70 0.28 -13.05 -16.39
N LEU A 71 0.63 -13.38 -17.63
CA LEU A 71 1.66 -12.71 -18.40
C LEU A 71 1.29 -11.24 -18.64
N ASN A 72 0.05 -10.99 -19.08
CA ASN A 72 -0.46 -9.64 -19.30
C ASN A 72 -0.45 -8.82 -18.02
N SER A 73 -0.65 -9.43 -16.85
CA SER A 73 -0.51 -8.71 -15.59
C SER A 73 0.87 -8.06 -15.42
N TYR A 74 1.94 -8.63 -16.01
CA TYR A 74 3.31 -8.11 -15.96
C TYR A 74 3.66 -7.19 -17.13
N LEU A 75 2.97 -7.29 -18.27
CA LEU A 75 3.29 -6.56 -19.49
C LEU A 75 2.39 -5.35 -19.74
N ASP A 76 1.12 -5.44 -19.33
CA ASP A 76 0.09 -4.44 -19.57
C ASP A 76 -0.44 -3.90 -18.22
N SER A 77 -0.06 -2.65 -17.92
CA SER A 77 -0.47 -1.96 -16.68
C SER A 77 -1.96 -1.69 -16.59
N ASP A 78 -2.63 -1.58 -17.74
CA ASP A 78 -4.03 -1.16 -17.84
C ASP A 78 -4.98 -2.35 -17.82
N SER A 79 -4.44 -3.57 -17.99
CA SER A 79 -5.21 -4.80 -17.83
C SER A 79 -5.83 -4.88 -16.42
N ASN A 80 -7.01 -5.48 -16.32
CA ASN A 80 -7.74 -5.54 -15.05
C ASN A 80 -7.56 -6.90 -14.37
N PRO A 81 -7.25 -6.93 -13.06
CA PRO A 81 -7.18 -8.17 -12.32
C PRO A 81 -8.55 -8.84 -12.24
N ASN A 82 -8.57 -10.15 -12.50
CA ASN A 82 -9.76 -10.98 -12.32
C ASN A 82 -10.08 -11.12 -10.81
N ASP A 83 -11.35 -11.35 -10.46
CA ASP A 83 -11.77 -11.32 -9.05
C ASP A 83 -11.23 -12.50 -8.21
N ASN A 84 -10.76 -13.56 -8.85
CA ASN A 84 -10.31 -14.81 -8.21
C ASN A 84 -8.79 -14.88 -7.95
N ILE A 85 -8.08 -13.75 -7.93
CA ILE A 85 -6.62 -13.75 -7.74
C ILE A 85 -6.26 -13.87 -6.25
N PRO A 86 -5.40 -14.83 -5.86
CA PRO A 86 -4.89 -14.90 -4.50
C PRO A 86 -4.04 -13.67 -4.12
N PHE A 87 -4.41 -12.98 -3.04
CA PHE A 87 -3.69 -11.81 -2.54
C PHE A 87 -2.34 -12.15 -1.90
N PRO A 88 -1.39 -11.20 -1.85
CA PRO A 88 -0.16 -11.33 -1.06
C PRO A 88 -0.44 -11.76 0.38
N ARG A 89 0.47 -12.53 0.96
CA ARG A 89 0.32 -12.96 2.36
C ARG A 89 0.42 -11.75 3.29
N ASN A 90 -0.50 -11.65 4.23
CA ASN A 90 -0.39 -10.68 5.33
C ASN A 90 0.64 -11.21 6.34
N LEU A 91 1.87 -10.71 6.27
CA LEU A 91 2.96 -11.08 7.20
C LEU A 91 2.81 -10.30 8.51
N LYS A 92 3.06 -10.96 9.64
CA LYS A 92 3.02 -10.31 10.97
C LYS A 92 4.08 -9.19 11.06
N ILE A 93 3.62 -8.05 11.56
CA ILE A 93 4.25 -6.72 11.50
C ILE A 93 5.37 -6.52 12.52
N ASP A 94 5.29 -7.22 13.66
CA ASP A 94 5.96 -6.85 14.93
C ASP A 94 7.50 -6.72 14.87
N ARG A 95 8.16 -7.20 13.80
CA ARG A 95 9.61 -7.07 13.61
C ARG A 95 10.04 -6.02 12.58
N ILE A 96 9.11 -5.45 11.81
CA ILE A 96 9.40 -4.58 10.66
C ILE A 96 8.92 -3.15 10.90
N ILE A 97 7.72 -2.97 11.46
CA ILE A 97 7.17 -1.64 11.77
C ILE A 97 6.39 -1.69 13.09
N ASP A 98 6.56 -0.68 13.95
CA ASP A 98 5.74 -0.52 15.17
C ASP A 98 4.45 0.22 14.80
N SER A 99 3.45 -0.51 14.30
CA SER A 99 2.12 0.03 13.97
C SER A 99 0.99 -0.79 14.58
N LYS A 100 -0.04 -0.10 15.07
CA LYS A 100 -1.33 -0.69 15.49
C LYS A 100 -2.45 -0.46 14.48
N ILE A 101 -2.24 0.38 13.46
CA ILE A 101 -3.28 0.79 12.51
C ILE A 101 -3.15 0.06 11.16
N ILE A 102 -1.93 -0.19 10.69
CA ILE A 102 -1.67 -0.65 9.32
C ILE A 102 -0.87 -1.96 9.28
N ASN A 103 -0.83 -2.58 8.10
CA ASN A 103 -0.01 -3.77 7.82
C ASN A 103 1.07 -3.51 6.76
N LEU A 104 1.92 -4.51 6.52
CA LEU A 104 3.05 -4.39 5.58
C LEU A 104 2.62 -4.17 4.13
N ASN A 105 1.44 -4.65 3.74
CA ASN A 105 0.96 -4.39 2.39
C ASN A 105 0.63 -2.91 2.20
N ILE A 106 0.01 -2.26 3.20
CA ILE A 106 -0.23 -0.80 3.17
C ILE A 106 1.10 -0.05 3.09
N ILE A 107 2.07 -0.39 3.93
CA ILE A 107 3.41 0.25 3.87
C ILE A 107 4.09 0.05 2.52
N SER A 108 4.00 -1.17 1.97
CA SER A 108 4.52 -1.48 0.65
C SER A 108 3.87 -0.62 -0.43
N THR A 109 2.54 -0.48 -0.39
CA THR A 109 1.80 0.39 -1.32
C THR A 109 2.22 1.85 -1.19
N ILE A 110 2.33 2.39 0.04
CA ILE A 110 2.82 3.75 0.26
C ILE A 110 4.24 3.94 -0.30
N SER A 111 5.13 2.99 -0.04
CA SER A 111 6.53 3.06 -0.50
C SER A 111 6.60 3.06 -2.03
N ARG A 112 5.80 2.22 -2.69
CA ARG A 112 5.67 2.20 -4.15
C ARG A 112 5.14 3.52 -4.72
N TRP A 113 4.19 4.17 -4.03
CA TRP A 113 3.69 5.49 -4.45
C TRP A 113 4.73 6.59 -4.31
N ILE A 114 5.55 6.56 -3.24
CA ILE A 114 6.67 7.50 -3.06
C ILE A 114 7.68 7.35 -4.20
N ASP A 115 8.08 6.11 -4.50
CA ASP A 115 9.10 5.81 -5.52
C ASP A 115 8.56 5.76 -6.95
N LYS A 116 7.24 5.91 -7.10
CA LYS A 116 6.52 5.78 -8.38
C LYS A 116 6.81 4.46 -9.08
N ILE A 117 6.84 3.37 -8.31
CA ILE A 117 7.04 2.01 -8.82
C ILE A 117 5.69 1.35 -9.06
N ASP A 118 5.46 0.88 -10.28
CA ASP A 118 4.22 0.21 -10.70
C ASP A 118 2.94 1.00 -10.35
N PHE A 119 3.04 2.32 -10.09
CA PHE A 119 1.95 3.09 -9.48
C PHE A 119 0.73 3.27 -10.39
N ASN A 120 0.94 3.10 -11.70
CA ASN A 120 -0.14 3.07 -12.71
C ASN A 120 -0.65 1.66 -13.00
N SER A 121 -0.05 0.61 -12.43
CA SER A 121 -0.48 -0.76 -12.65
C SER A 121 -1.65 -1.12 -11.75
N ASN A 122 -2.72 -1.63 -12.36
CA ASN A 122 -3.85 -2.23 -11.65
C ASN A 122 -3.47 -3.49 -10.85
N PHE A 123 -2.25 -4.01 -11.00
CA PHE A 123 -1.74 -5.18 -10.28
C PHE A 123 -0.74 -4.83 -9.17
N SER A 124 -0.41 -3.56 -8.97
CA SER A 124 0.60 -3.13 -8.00
C SER A 124 0.38 -3.66 -6.58
N TYR A 125 -0.88 -3.77 -6.15
CA TYR A 125 -1.25 -4.32 -4.83
C TYR A 125 -1.13 -5.84 -4.72
N LEU A 126 -0.90 -6.55 -5.83
CA LEU A 126 -0.70 -8.01 -5.87
C LEU A 126 0.76 -8.43 -5.88
N ARG A 127 1.68 -7.49 -6.12
CA ARG A 127 3.13 -7.72 -6.22
C ARG A 127 3.77 -8.06 -4.89
N GLU A 128 5.04 -8.47 -4.94
CA GLU A 128 5.84 -8.65 -3.73
C GLU A 128 5.91 -7.36 -2.90
N LEU A 129 6.13 -7.54 -1.59
CA LEU A 129 6.31 -6.45 -0.66
C LEU A 129 7.54 -5.62 -1.06
N TYR A 130 7.31 -4.33 -1.21
CA TYR A 130 8.33 -3.35 -1.52
C TYR A 130 8.56 -2.45 -0.30
N LEU A 131 9.61 -2.77 0.47
CA LEU A 131 9.90 -2.14 1.76
C LEU A 131 11.33 -1.56 1.75
N PRO A 132 11.63 -0.57 0.90
CA PRO A 132 12.98 0.01 0.81
C PRO A 132 13.33 0.90 2.01
N TYR A 133 12.32 1.30 2.80
CA TYR A 133 12.44 2.30 3.85
C TYR A 133 12.33 1.72 5.25
N LYS A 134 12.98 2.40 6.19
CA LYS A 134 12.71 2.20 7.62
C LYS A 134 11.68 3.23 8.10
N PHE A 135 10.56 2.73 8.60
CA PHE A 135 9.51 3.58 9.17
C PHE A 135 9.73 3.75 10.68
N LYS A 136 10.15 4.95 11.10
CA LYS A 136 10.33 5.31 12.51
C LYS A 136 9.08 5.99 13.03
N LEU A 137 8.38 5.34 13.97
CA LEU A 137 7.23 5.93 14.65
C LEU A 137 7.65 7.20 15.41
N LEU A 138 7.04 8.33 15.08
CA LEU A 138 7.22 9.60 15.79
C LEU A 138 6.14 9.80 16.85
N LEU A 139 4.90 9.52 16.47
CA LEU A 139 3.72 9.78 17.28
C LEU A 139 2.68 8.67 17.08
N ARG A 140 2.06 8.23 18.17
CA ARG A 140 0.82 7.44 18.16
C ARG A 140 -0.21 8.11 19.07
N GLY A 141 -1.40 8.42 18.56
CA GLY A 141 -2.46 9.13 19.29
C GLY A 141 -2.82 8.45 20.61
N SER A 142 -3.06 7.14 20.59
CA SER A 142 -3.34 6.35 21.80
C SER A 142 -2.22 6.31 22.85
N ARG A 143 -0.98 6.68 22.47
CA ARG A 143 0.17 6.75 23.37
C ARG A 143 0.48 8.18 23.81
N ASN A 144 0.37 9.14 22.89
CA ASN A 144 0.89 10.49 23.06
C ASN A 144 -0.21 11.53 23.28
N GLY A 145 -1.47 11.23 22.93
CA GLY A 145 -2.60 12.16 22.93
C GLY A 145 -2.95 12.67 21.54
N PHE A 146 -4.06 13.40 21.43
CA PHE A 146 -4.64 13.87 20.17
C PHE A 146 -4.62 15.41 20.05
N THR A 147 -3.60 16.05 20.60
CA THR A 147 -3.49 17.52 20.61
C THR A 147 -2.52 18.01 19.53
N SER A 148 -2.80 19.20 18.98
CA SER A 148 -1.93 19.87 18.00
C SER A 148 -0.55 20.18 18.60
N LYS A 149 -0.52 20.58 19.89
CA LYS A 149 0.73 20.75 20.63
C LYS A 149 1.60 19.50 20.59
N LYS A 150 1.03 18.32 20.86
CA LYS A 150 1.81 17.09 20.88
C LYS A 150 2.28 16.66 19.50
N PHE A 151 1.46 16.90 18.48
CA PHE A 151 1.87 16.72 17.09
C PHE A 151 3.09 17.57 16.75
N HIS A 152 3.05 18.88 16.97
CA HIS A 152 4.17 19.77 16.68
C HIS A 152 5.41 19.45 17.50
N GLU A 153 5.26 19.10 18.79
CA GLU A 153 6.38 18.68 19.66
C GLU A 153 7.17 17.48 19.09
N LEU A 154 6.46 16.51 18.49
CA LEU A 154 7.07 15.25 18.03
C LEU A 154 7.41 15.23 16.53
N CYS A 155 6.67 15.99 15.72
CA CYS A 155 6.73 15.95 14.26
C CYS A 155 7.43 17.15 13.62
N ASP A 156 7.48 18.32 14.27
CA ASP A 156 8.18 19.47 13.69
C ASP A 156 9.67 19.16 13.49
N ASN A 157 10.27 19.80 12.48
CA ASN A 157 11.65 19.56 12.04
C ASN A 157 11.92 18.14 11.51
N LYS A 158 10.88 17.34 11.24
CA LYS A 158 10.99 16.01 10.61
C LYS A 158 10.53 16.08 9.14
N PRO A 159 11.43 15.79 8.16
CA PRO A 159 11.05 15.61 6.77
C PRO A 159 10.48 14.21 6.51
N ASN A 160 9.96 13.99 5.30
CA ASN A 160 9.56 12.69 4.78
C ASN A 160 8.70 11.89 5.76
N THR A 161 7.54 12.45 6.10
CA THR A 161 6.64 11.82 7.06
C THR A 161 5.40 11.27 6.37
N VAL A 162 4.87 10.18 6.89
CA VAL A 162 3.57 9.66 6.52
C VAL A 162 2.67 9.59 7.73
N THR A 163 1.43 10.05 7.57
CA THR A 163 0.39 9.98 8.59
C THR A 163 -0.63 8.91 8.21
N PHE A 164 -1.01 8.06 9.17
CA PHE A 164 -2.12 7.11 9.06
C PHE A 164 -3.17 7.43 10.12
N ILE A 165 -4.43 7.54 9.72
CA ILE A 165 -5.56 7.92 10.56
C ILE A 165 -6.58 6.79 10.48
N LYS A 166 -6.86 6.14 11.60
CA LYS A 166 -7.92 5.13 11.71
C LYS A 166 -9.24 5.82 12.01
N VAL A 167 -10.25 5.60 11.18
CA VAL A 167 -11.57 6.19 11.36
C VAL A 167 -12.40 5.33 12.33
N LYS A 168 -13.02 5.96 13.32
CA LYS A 168 -13.79 5.24 14.36
C LYS A 168 -15.04 4.59 13.78
N GLY A 169 -15.25 3.32 14.11
CA GLY A 169 -16.47 2.57 13.78
C GLY A 169 -16.55 2.04 12.35
N VAL A 170 -15.51 2.24 11.54
CA VAL A 170 -15.42 1.70 10.18
C VAL A 170 -14.00 1.20 9.91
N GLU A 171 -13.87 0.19 9.04
CA GLU A 171 -12.57 -0.28 8.57
C GLU A 171 -12.04 0.62 7.44
N GLU A 172 -11.71 1.86 7.79
CA GLU A 172 -11.20 2.88 6.88
C GLU A 172 -9.94 3.52 7.47
N ILE A 173 -8.91 3.60 6.64
CA ILE A 173 -7.63 4.23 6.98
C ILE A 173 -7.39 5.36 5.98
N LEU A 174 -7.24 6.57 6.50
CA LEU A 174 -6.93 7.77 5.73
C LEU A 174 -5.49 8.17 6.02
N GLY A 175 -4.92 9.00 5.16
CA GLY A 175 -3.59 9.52 5.45
C GLY A 175 -3.02 10.41 4.37
N GLY A 176 -1.79 10.84 4.61
CA GLY A 176 -1.04 11.65 3.67
C GLY A 176 0.45 11.54 3.90
N TYR A 177 1.20 11.70 2.81
CA TYR A 177 2.65 11.76 2.79
C TYR A 177 3.09 13.22 2.64
N ASN A 178 3.88 13.70 3.60
CA ASN A 178 4.50 15.01 3.55
C ASN A 178 6.02 14.86 3.29
N PRO A 179 6.53 15.22 2.09
CA PRO A 179 7.97 15.21 1.81
C PRO A 179 8.71 16.40 2.45
N LEU A 180 7.98 17.45 2.86
CA LEU A 180 8.57 18.64 3.46
C LEU A 180 8.79 18.43 4.96
N ILE A 181 9.49 19.39 5.56
CA ILE A 181 9.68 19.48 7.01
C ILE A 181 8.41 20.08 7.64
N TRP A 182 7.85 19.40 8.64
CA TRP A 182 6.77 20.00 9.46
C TRP A 182 7.29 21.17 10.29
N GLN A 183 6.43 22.16 10.46
CA GLN A 183 6.67 23.34 11.27
C GLN A 183 5.33 23.87 11.81
N SER A 184 5.39 24.68 12.86
CA SER A 184 4.24 25.39 13.44
C SER A 184 4.27 26.87 13.04
N SER A 185 3.59 27.23 11.96
CA SER A 185 3.59 28.58 11.38
C SER A 185 2.29 28.87 10.62
N ASN A 186 1.93 30.13 10.41
CA ASN A 186 0.71 30.48 9.66
C ASN A 186 0.92 30.50 8.12
N ILE A 187 1.82 29.67 7.60
CA ILE A 187 2.13 29.60 6.16
C ILE A 187 1.88 28.19 5.59
N TRP A 188 1.87 28.12 4.26
CA TRP A 188 1.68 26.88 3.53
C TRP A 188 3.01 26.31 3.05
N GLY A 189 3.15 25.00 3.15
CA GLY A 189 4.22 24.23 2.53
C GLY A 189 3.91 23.98 1.05
N GLN A 190 4.82 24.40 0.18
CA GLN A 190 4.65 24.28 -1.26
C GLN A 190 5.35 23.02 -1.79
N THR A 191 4.59 22.10 -2.37
CA THR A 191 5.17 20.89 -2.99
C THR A 191 4.18 20.25 -3.95
N LYS A 192 4.70 19.62 -5.01
CA LYS A 192 3.95 18.73 -5.91
C LYS A 192 4.10 17.24 -5.57
N TYR A 193 4.92 16.93 -4.57
CA TYR A 193 5.33 15.55 -4.24
C TYR A 193 4.61 15.00 -2.99
N SER A 194 3.70 15.78 -2.41
CA SER A 194 2.77 15.29 -1.39
C SER A 194 1.62 14.54 -2.05
N PHE A 195 1.01 13.62 -1.31
CA PHE A 195 -0.21 12.94 -1.71
C PHE A 195 -1.03 12.57 -0.48
N ILE A 196 -2.35 12.45 -0.67
CA ILE A 196 -3.27 11.89 0.32
C ILE A 196 -3.86 10.59 -0.19
N PHE A 197 -4.31 9.76 0.73
CA PHE A 197 -4.82 8.44 0.40
C PHE A 197 -5.94 7.98 1.32
N SER A 198 -6.65 6.95 0.83
CA SER A 198 -7.65 6.20 1.59
C SER A 198 -7.57 4.72 1.26
N PHE A 199 -7.66 3.88 2.29
CA PHE A 199 -7.87 2.44 2.20
C PHE A 199 -9.21 2.12 2.87
N LYS A 200 -10.14 1.51 2.12
CA LYS A 200 -11.47 1.12 2.62
C LYS A 200 -11.64 -0.38 2.59
N SER A 201 -12.17 -0.95 3.67
CA SER A 201 -12.57 -2.35 3.71
C SER A 201 -14.08 -2.47 3.51
N LYS A 202 -14.50 -2.70 2.25
CA LYS A 202 -15.80 -3.33 1.98
C LYS A 202 -15.66 -4.76 1.47
N ASN A 203 -14.50 -5.12 0.90
CA ASN A 203 -14.17 -6.47 0.45
C ASN A 203 -12.66 -6.72 0.38
N ASN A 204 -11.80 -5.68 0.23
CA ASN A 204 -10.33 -5.76 0.26
C ASN A 204 -9.71 -4.36 0.38
N LEU A 205 -8.83 -4.13 1.38
CA LEU A 205 -8.26 -2.81 1.69
C LEU A 205 -7.45 -2.16 0.54
N LEU A 206 -6.71 -2.95 -0.25
CA LEU A 206 -5.74 -2.43 -1.22
C LEU A 206 -6.27 -2.27 -2.65
N LYS A 207 -7.19 -3.14 -3.08
CA LYS A 207 -7.77 -3.08 -4.45
C LYS A 207 -8.48 -1.75 -4.70
N ASN A 208 -9.12 -1.21 -3.67
CA ASN A 208 -9.86 0.04 -3.72
C ASN A 208 -9.10 1.20 -3.07
N ALA A 209 -7.77 1.09 -2.98
CA ALA A 209 -6.95 2.16 -2.45
C ALA A 209 -7.04 3.39 -3.37
N ILE A 210 -7.27 4.56 -2.77
CA ILE A 210 -7.29 5.82 -3.50
C ILE A 210 -5.98 6.54 -3.21
N LEU A 211 -5.25 6.87 -4.28
CA LEU A 211 -4.14 7.81 -4.27
C LEU A 211 -4.59 9.11 -4.92
N SER A 212 -4.37 10.23 -4.24
CA SER A 212 -4.67 11.56 -4.74
C SER A 212 -3.44 12.45 -4.59
N ASN A 213 -2.86 12.90 -5.70
CA ASN A 213 -1.70 13.79 -5.67
C ASN A 213 -2.15 15.25 -5.47
N VAL A 214 -1.18 16.11 -5.17
CA VAL A 214 -1.40 17.56 -5.12
C VAL A 214 -1.79 18.07 -6.52
N LYS A 215 -2.94 18.73 -6.59
CA LYS A 215 -3.38 19.51 -7.75
C LYS A 215 -2.83 20.93 -7.69
N GLU A 216 -2.83 21.53 -6.49
CA GLU A 216 -2.45 22.93 -6.30
C GLU A 216 -1.28 23.08 -5.32
N MET A 217 -0.06 23.22 -5.86
CA MET A 217 1.18 23.09 -5.08
C MET A 217 1.34 24.12 -3.96
N ASN A 218 0.76 25.31 -4.11
CA ASN A 218 0.87 26.39 -3.13
C ASN A 218 0.13 26.10 -1.82
N TYR A 219 -0.78 25.12 -1.84
CA TYR A 219 -1.63 24.75 -0.72
C TYR A 219 -1.53 23.26 -0.42
N ALA A 220 -0.33 22.67 -0.49
CA ALA A 220 -0.15 21.23 -0.31
C ALA A 220 -0.18 20.82 1.17
N ILE A 221 0.51 21.56 2.03
CA ILE A 221 0.64 21.29 3.46
C ILE A 221 0.33 22.57 4.25
N ASN A 222 -0.51 22.48 5.27
CA ASN A 222 -0.81 23.61 6.14
C ASN A 222 -0.07 23.45 7.47
N TYR A 223 0.69 24.48 7.87
CA TYR A 223 1.51 24.45 9.08
C TYR A 223 0.84 25.10 10.30
N HIS A 224 -0.47 25.36 10.24
CA HIS A 224 -1.18 26.12 11.26
C HIS A 224 -0.92 25.56 12.68
N PRO A 225 -0.53 26.38 13.67
CA PRO A 225 -0.13 25.90 15.00
C PRO A 225 -1.20 25.10 15.78
N ASN A 226 -2.48 25.32 15.45
CA ASN A 226 -3.59 24.57 16.05
C ASN A 226 -3.97 23.31 15.26
N ALA A 227 -3.21 22.95 14.23
CA ALA A 227 -3.46 21.75 13.43
C ALA A 227 -2.59 20.58 13.84
N GLY A 228 -3.11 19.38 13.65
CA GLY A 228 -2.27 18.19 13.53
C GLY A 228 -1.84 18.03 12.07
N PRO A 229 -1.88 16.81 11.54
CA PRO A 229 -1.79 16.56 10.11
C PRO A 229 -2.84 17.34 9.30
N TYR A 230 -2.37 18.25 8.44
CA TYR A 230 -3.22 19.09 7.60
C TYR A 230 -2.69 19.12 6.17
N PHE A 231 -3.28 18.27 5.32
CA PHE A 231 -2.94 18.13 3.92
C PHE A 231 -3.94 18.92 3.07
N GLY A 232 -3.45 20.04 2.55
CA GLY A 232 -4.22 20.99 1.77
C GLY A 232 -5.43 21.51 2.51
N SER A 233 -6.59 21.37 1.88
CA SER A 233 -7.88 21.56 2.51
C SER A 233 -8.66 20.26 2.41
N ASP A 234 -7.98 19.14 2.26
CA ASP A 234 -8.54 17.92 1.67
C ASP A 234 -8.54 16.76 2.67
N LEU A 235 -7.57 16.75 3.60
CA LEU A 235 -7.56 15.90 4.79
C LEU A 235 -7.07 16.74 5.96
N ILE A 236 -7.95 16.91 6.95
CA ILE A 236 -7.74 17.85 8.06
C ILE A 236 -8.03 17.12 9.37
N ILE A 237 -7.09 17.19 10.32
CA ILE A 237 -7.36 16.93 11.75
C ILE A 237 -6.79 18.08 12.58
N HIS A 238 -7.64 18.78 13.31
CA HIS A 238 -7.24 19.93 14.12
C HIS A 238 -8.20 20.20 15.28
N SER A 239 -7.77 21.09 16.18
CA SER A 239 -8.60 21.65 17.25
C SER A 239 -9.03 23.06 16.86
N SER A 240 -10.34 23.35 16.88
CA SER A 240 -10.88 24.68 16.61
C SER A 240 -10.63 25.67 17.75
N ASP A 241 -10.47 25.18 18.97
CA ASP A 241 -10.58 26.00 20.17
C ASP A 241 -9.20 26.41 20.70
N SER A 242 -8.26 25.46 20.75
CA SER A 242 -6.90 25.72 21.22
C SER A 242 -5.92 24.61 20.81
N PRO A 243 -4.61 24.87 20.71
CA PRO A 243 -3.62 23.83 20.41
C PRO A 243 -3.45 22.79 21.54
N TYR A 244 -4.01 23.07 22.72
CA TYR A 244 -3.98 22.19 23.90
C TYR A 244 -5.20 21.25 23.97
N GLY A 245 -6.27 21.56 23.23
CA GLY A 245 -7.44 20.70 23.12
C GLY A 245 -7.18 19.53 22.18
N ASP A 246 -7.86 18.41 22.45
CA ASP A 246 -7.88 17.30 21.52
C ASP A 246 -8.53 17.71 20.19
N PHE A 247 -8.16 17.03 19.11
CA PHE A 247 -8.77 17.25 17.81
C PHE A 247 -10.29 17.07 17.88
N ASN A 248 -11.03 18.14 17.59
CA ASN A 248 -12.49 18.17 17.58
C ASN A 248 -13.05 18.37 16.17
N VAL A 249 -12.18 18.58 15.17
CA VAL A 249 -12.57 18.67 13.76
C VAL A 249 -11.66 17.81 12.90
N SER A 250 -12.29 16.79 12.32
CA SER A 250 -11.70 15.85 11.36
C SER A 250 -12.62 15.70 10.15
N LEU A 251 -12.13 16.04 8.95
CA LEU A 251 -12.93 15.99 7.72
C LEU A 251 -12.07 15.76 6.48
N CYS A 252 -12.71 15.27 5.41
CA CYS A 252 -12.13 15.22 4.07
C CYS A 252 -13.00 15.99 3.09
N ARG A 253 -12.38 16.62 2.10
CA ARG A 253 -13.04 17.20 0.91
C ARG A 253 -12.05 17.18 -0.25
N GLN A 254 -12.46 17.61 -1.44
CA GLN A 254 -11.55 17.77 -2.57
C GLN A 254 -11.47 19.25 -2.95
N LYS A 255 -10.29 19.84 -2.76
CA LYS A 255 -10.01 21.25 -3.07
C LYS A 255 -8.65 21.41 -3.74
N TYR A 256 -7.57 20.95 -3.11
CA TYR A 256 -6.19 21.15 -3.56
C TYR A 256 -5.49 19.85 -3.97
N TYR A 257 -6.15 18.70 -3.80
CA TYR A 257 -5.70 17.40 -4.29
C TYR A 257 -6.63 16.90 -5.42
N GLU A 258 -6.11 16.01 -6.26
CA GLU A 258 -6.74 15.60 -7.52
C GLU A 258 -8.09 14.88 -7.34
N LYS A 259 -8.22 14.02 -6.31
CA LYS A 259 -9.34 13.09 -6.14
C LYS A 259 -9.94 13.20 -4.73
N LYS A 260 -11.26 12.93 -4.62
CA LYS A 260 -11.91 12.69 -3.33
C LYS A 260 -11.40 11.37 -2.74
N ILE A 261 -10.97 11.39 -1.49
CA ILE A 261 -10.55 10.17 -0.76
C ILE A 261 -11.68 9.57 0.10
N ARG A 262 -12.78 10.30 0.31
CA ARG A 262 -14.01 9.82 0.97
C ARG A 262 -15.23 10.12 0.10
N ASP A 263 -16.27 9.31 0.27
CA ASP A 263 -17.54 9.47 -0.48
C ASP A 263 -18.42 10.60 0.10
N THR A 264 -18.08 11.07 1.31
CA THR A 264 -18.79 12.10 2.05
C THR A 264 -17.80 13.13 2.59
N GLU A 265 -18.24 14.39 2.67
CA GLU A 265 -17.50 15.50 3.28
C GLU A 265 -17.91 15.73 4.76
N ALA A 266 -18.78 14.85 5.28
CA ALA A 266 -19.15 14.87 6.69
C ALA A 266 -17.92 14.68 7.59
N LYS A 267 -17.95 15.32 8.76
CA LYS A 267 -16.94 15.11 9.79
C LYS A 267 -16.91 13.64 10.21
N PHE A 268 -15.73 13.10 10.45
CA PHE A 268 -15.54 11.76 11.00
C PHE A 268 -14.88 11.86 12.37
N THR A 269 -14.88 10.77 13.15
CA THR A 269 -14.14 10.69 14.42
C THR A 269 -12.87 9.88 14.22
N VAL A 270 -11.75 10.36 14.74
CA VAL A 270 -10.47 9.62 14.75
C VAL A 270 -10.51 8.59 15.88
N GLU A 271 -10.24 7.32 15.56
CA GLU A 271 -10.05 6.27 16.57
C GLU A 271 -8.62 6.26 17.11
N ASP A 272 -7.65 6.32 16.19
CA ASP A 272 -6.23 6.49 16.49
C ASP A 272 -5.54 7.11 15.26
N TYR A 273 -4.34 7.65 15.44
CA TYR A 273 -3.48 8.05 14.33
C TYR A 273 -2.01 7.80 14.64
N GLU A 274 -1.23 7.51 13.61
CA GLU A 274 0.20 7.29 13.71
C GLU A 274 0.93 8.14 12.68
N VAL A 275 2.05 8.74 13.09
CA VAL A 275 2.94 9.49 12.21
C VAL A 275 4.29 8.81 12.22
N PHE A 276 4.79 8.46 11.04
CA PHE A 276 6.11 7.86 10.85
C PHE A 276 7.01 8.80 10.07
N GLN A 277 8.28 8.85 10.46
CA GLN A 277 9.35 9.35 9.61
C GLN A 277 9.87 8.20 8.74
N ILE A 278 10.07 8.48 7.46
CA ILE A 278 10.66 7.57 6.49
C ILE A 278 12.17 7.86 6.43
N LEU A 279 12.97 6.82 6.68
CA LEU A 279 14.43 6.85 6.75
C LEU A 279 15.06 5.92 5.71
#